data_AF-A0AAD7EUU9-F1
#
_entry.id   AF-A0AAD7EUU9-F1
#
_cell.length_a   1.000
_cell.length_b   1.000
_cell.length_c   1.000
_cell.angle_alpha   90.00
_cell.angle_beta   90.00
_cell.angle_gamma   90.00
#
_symmetry.space_group_name_H-M   'P 1'
#
loop_
_entity.id
_entity.type
_entity.pdbx_description
1 polymer ?
#
loop_
_entity_poly.entity_id
_entity_poly.type
_entity_poly.pdbx_seq_one_letter_code
_entity_poly.pdbx_strand_id
1 'polypeptide(L)'
;APYPELVKKIMTQLVDIRTAGAPLSLATVRCIIIAMIQKQAPEIFERKFKDGSTFQVSDSFCRTFLHKTMAWSIRKGTKAAQKLPENA
;
A
#
# COMPACT_ATOMS: atom_id res chain seq x y z
N ALA A 1 7.88 -10.43 -12.34
CA ALA A 1 8.11 -10.36 -10.88
C ALA A 1 8.04 -11.77 -10.30
N PRO A 2 8.80 -12.11 -9.25
CA PRO A 2 8.90 -13.49 -8.73
C PRO A 2 7.58 -14.06 -8.18
N TYR A 3 6.61 -13.23 -7.80
CA TYR A 3 5.32 -13.67 -7.25
C TYR A 3 4.14 -13.04 -8.01
N PRO A 4 3.88 -13.41 -9.27
CA PRO A 4 2.87 -12.75 -10.10
C PRO A 4 1.44 -12.94 -9.55
N GLU A 5 1.12 -14.14 -9.08
CA GLU A 5 -0.21 -14.46 -8.53
C GLU A 5 -0.50 -13.72 -7.23
N LEU A 6 0.50 -13.61 -6.34
CA LEU A 6 0.36 -12.86 -5.09
C LEU A 6 0.10 -11.38 -5.38
N VAL A 7 0.87 -10.79 -6.30
CA VAL A 7 0.69 -9.40 -6.72
C VAL A 7 -0.71 -9.19 -7.29
N LYS A 8 -1.20 -10.09 -8.14
CA LYS A 8 -2.54 -10.02 -8.71
C LYS A 8 -3.63 -10.02 -7.63
N LYS A 9 -3.52 -10.91 -6.64
CA LYS A 9 -4.48 -10.94 -5.51
C LYS A 9 -4.43 -9.68 -4.65
N ILE A 10 -3.24 -9.15 -4.39
CA ILE A 10 -3.10 -7.86 -3.68
C ILE A 10 -3.78 -6.74 -4.46
N MET A 11 -3.58 -6.68 -5.78
CA MET A 11 -4.22 -5.68 -6.64
C MET A 11 -5.74 -5.80 -6.60
N THR A 12 -6.29 -7.01 -6.75
CA THR A 12 -7.73 -7.26 -6.65
C THR A 12 -8.29 -6.77 -5.32
N GLN A 13 -7.66 -7.14 -4.20
CA GLN A 13 -8.10 -6.70 -2.88
C GLN A 13 -8.13 -5.18 -2.73
N LEU A 14 -7.13 -4.48 -3.26
CA LEU A 14 -7.08 -3.01 -3.23
C LEU A 14 -8.16 -2.38 -4.13
N VAL A 15 -8.45 -2.98 -5.29
CA VAL A 15 -9.53 -2.54 -6.18
C VAL A 15 -10.89 -2.73 -5.52
N ASP A 16 -11.12 -3.86 -4.86
CA ASP A 16 -12.40 -4.17 -4.22
C ASP A 16 -12.71 -3.17 -3.09
N ILE A 17 -11.71 -2.87 -2.25
CA ILE A 17 -11.84 -1.88 -1.16
C ILE A 17 -12.15 -0.49 -1.71
N ARG A 18 -11.46 -0.09 -2.79
CA ARG A 18 -11.71 1.20 -3.43
C ARG A 18 -13.10 1.28 -4.07
N THR A 19 -13.53 0.19 -4.72
CA THR A 19 -14.84 0.10 -5.37
C THR A 19 -15.98 0.10 -4.34
N ALA A 20 -15.74 -0.45 -3.15
CA ALA A 20 -16.63 -0.35 -2.00
C ALA A 20 -16.70 1.07 -1.38
N GLY A 21 -15.95 2.05 -1.91
CA GLY A 21 -15.95 3.43 -1.42
C GLY A 21 -15.10 3.66 -0.18
N ALA A 22 -14.34 2.66 0.29
CA ALA A 22 -13.50 2.80 1.46
C ALA A 22 -12.18 3.53 1.13
N PRO A 23 -11.71 4.45 2.00
CA PRO A 23 -10.48 5.20 1.76
C PRO A 23 -9.24 4.30 1.90
N LEU A 24 -8.37 4.33 0.89
CA LEU A 24 -7.09 3.65 0.92
C LEU A 24 -5.99 4.58 1.43
N SER A 25 -5.71 4.50 2.72
CA SER A 25 -4.52 5.12 3.30
C SER A 25 -3.28 4.28 3.03
N LEU A 26 -2.08 4.88 3.11
CA LEU A 26 -0.83 4.15 2.95
C LEU A 26 -0.64 3.06 4.01
N ALA A 27 -1.12 3.31 5.22
CA ALA A 27 -1.12 2.34 6.30
C ALA A 27 -2.01 1.13 5.98
N THR A 28 -3.22 1.38 5.44
CA THR A 28 -4.14 0.32 5.01
C THR A 28 -3.52 -0.54 3.92
N VAL A 29 -2.91 0.09 2.91
CA VAL A 29 -2.22 -0.62 1.82
C VAL A 29 -1.09 -1.48 2.37
N ARG A 30 -0.27 -0.94 3.27
CA ARG A 30 0.81 -1.67 3.93
C ARG A 30 0.29 -2.89 4.68
N CYS A 31 -0.76 -2.73 5.49
CA CYS A 31 -1.37 -3.83 6.24
C CYS A 31 -1.89 -4.93 5.31
N ILE A 32 -2.54 -4.58 4.20
CA ILE A 32 -3.04 -5.55 3.22
C ILE A 32 -1.89 -6.32 2.59
N ILE A 33 -0.82 -5.64 2.16
CA ILE A 33 0.35 -6.29 1.56
C ILE A 33 0.99 -7.25 2.57
N ILE A 34 1.22 -6.80 3.81
CA ILE A 34 1.80 -7.65 4.87
C ILE A 34 0.93 -8.88 5.11
N ALA A 35 -0.38 -8.70 5.32
CA ALA A 35 -1.30 -9.79 5.59
C ALA A 35 -1.35 -10.81 4.44
N MET A 36 -1.32 -10.33 3.19
CA MET A 36 -1.32 -11.20 2.01
C MET A 36 -0.01 -11.97 1.86
N ILE A 37 1.14 -11.33 2.11
CA ILE A 37 2.45 -11.99 2.12
C ILE A 37 2.51 -13.03 3.23
N GLN A 38 2.14 -12.68 4.47
CA GLN A 38 2.14 -13.62 5.60
C GLN A 38 1.26 -14.85 5.34
N LYS A 39 0.12 -14.67 4.67
CA LYS A 39 -0.83 -15.76 4.39
C LYS A 39 -0.37 -16.68 3.25
N GLN A 40 0.36 -16.17 2.25
CA GLN A 40 0.61 -16.93 1.01
C GLN A 40 2.09 -17.21 0.73
N ALA A 41 2.98 -16.37 1.24
CA ALA A 41 4.41 -16.43 0.98
C ALA A 41 5.21 -15.89 2.20
N PRO A 42 5.05 -16.46 3.40
CA PRO A 42 5.73 -15.98 4.61
C PRO A 42 7.26 -16.02 4.47
N GLU A 43 7.80 -16.89 3.63
CA GLU A 43 9.23 -17.02 3.34
C GLU A 43 9.86 -15.71 2.82
N ILE A 44 9.05 -14.80 2.26
CA ILE A 44 9.52 -13.48 1.83
C ILE A 44 10.06 -12.68 3.02
N PHE A 45 9.44 -12.79 4.20
CA PHE A 45 9.87 -12.08 5.40
C PHE A 45 11.04 -12.77 6.11
N GLU A 46 11.21 -14.07 5.91
CA GLU A 46 12.29 -14.86 6.50
C GLU A 46 13.60 -14.76 5.71
N ARG A 47 13.49 -14.46 4.41
CA ARG A 47 14.65 -14.33 3.52
C ARG A 47 15.54 -13.17 3.98
N LYS A 48 16.78 -13.52 4.34
CA LYS A 48 17.85 -12.56 4.61
C LYS A 48 18.58 -12.16 3.33
N PHE A 49 18.85 -10.88 3.18
CA PHE A 49 19.73 -10.35 2.14
C PHE A 49 21.20 -10.52 2.54
N LYS A 50 22.13 -10.21 1.62
CA LYS A 50 23.59 -10.36 1.86
C LYS A 50 24.09 -9.51 3.04
N ASP A 51 23.40 -8.42 3.35
CA ASP A 51 23.67 -7.51 4.47
C ASP A 51 23.01 -7.96 5.78
N GLY A 52 22.31 -9.11 5.78
CA GLY A 52 21.59 -9.64 6.95
C GLY A 52 20.21 -9.03 7.19
N SER A 53 19.80 -8.03 6.41
CA SER A 53 18.47 -7.43 6.50
C SER A 53 17.38 -8.37 5.97
N THR A 54 16.13 -8.16 6.39
CA THR A 54 14.96 -8.87 5.86
C THR A 54 14.07 -7.93 5.06
N PHE A 55 13.23 -8.48 4.19
CA PHE A 55 12.27 -7.67 3.45
C PHE A 55 11.29 -6.98 4.41
N GLN A 56 11.11 -5.68 4.22
CA GLN A 56 10.17 -4.88 4.99
C GLN A 56 9.22 -4.16 4.03
N VAL A 57 7.93 -4.20 4.33
CA VAL A 57 6.92 -3.44 3.59
C VAL A 57 6.95 -1.99 4.08
N SER A 58 7.93 -1.23 3.62
CA SER A 58 8.09 0.18 3.96
C SER A 58 7.08 1.07 3.23
N ASP A 59 6.93 2.30 3.69
CA ASP A 59 6.09 3.29 3.02
C ASP A 59 6.57 3.58 1.59
N SER A 60 7.89 3.65 1.39
CA SER A 60 8.50 3.84 0.07
C SER A 60 8.25 2.66 -0.85
N PHE A 61 8.29 1.44 -0.32
CA PHE A 61 7.88 0.24 -1.05
C PHE A 61 6.41 0.33 -1.46
N CYS A 62 5.50 0.67 -0.55
CA CYS A 62 4.07 0.79 -0.84
C CYS A 62 3.79 1.81 -1.95
N ARG A 63 4.42 3.00 -1.88
CA ARG A 63 4.29 4.03 -2.93
C ARG A 63 4.79 3.52 -4.28
N THR A 64 5.96 2.88 -4.29
CA THR A 64 6.55 2.33 -5.51
C THR A 64 5.70 1.21 -6.09
N PHE A 65 5.15 0.34 -5.23
CA PHE A 65 4.27 -0.75 -5.61
C PHE A 65 2.98 -0.23 -6.27
N LEU A 66 2.29 0.71 -5.64
CA LEU A 66 1.08 1.32 -6.19
C LEU A 66 1.35 2.04 -7.52
N HIS A 67 2.44 2.78 -7.60
CA HIS A 67 2.80 3.52 -8.80
C HIS A 67 3.18 2.60 -9.96
N LYS A 68 4.06 1.63 -9.74
CA LYS A 68 4.55 0.74 -10.81
C LYS A 68 3.55 -0.32 -11.23
N THR A 69 2.71 -0.80 -10.31
CA THR A 69 1.82 -1.94 -10.57
C THR A 69 0.41 -1.50 -10.97
N MET A 70 -0.07 -0.37 -10.43
CA MET A 70 -1.45 0.08 -10.63
C MET A 70 -1.54 1.49 -11.24
N ALA A 71 -0.41 2.16 -11.48
CA ALA A 71 -0.36 3.59 -11.84
C ALA A 71 -1.09 4.49 -10.83
N TRP A 72 -1.14 4.10 -9.56
CA TRP A 72 -1.82 4.86 -8.51
C TRP A 72 -0.84 5.71 -7.72
N SER A 73 -1.27 6.94 -7.40
CA SER A 73 -0.60 7.82 -6.46
C SER A 73 -1.49 8.06 -5.23
N ILE A 74 -0.89 7.95 -4.04
CA ILE A 74 -1.60 8.28 -2.79
C ILE A 74 -1.70 9.79 -2.69
N ARG A 75 -2.93 10.31 -2.65
CA ARG A 75 -3.18 11.74 -2.47
C ARG A 75 -3.20 12.06 -0.98
N LYS A 76 -2.42 13.06 -0.57
CA LYS A 76 -2.54 13.65 0.77
C LYS A 76 -3.77 14.55 0.76
N GLY A 77 -4.64 14.42 1.75
CA GLY A 77 -5.79 15.33 1.90
C GLY A 77 -5.32 16.78 1.89
N THR A 78 -5.96 17.62 1.08
CA THR A 78 -5.69 19.06 1.03
C THR A 78 -6.15 19.68 2.34
N LYS A 79 -5.22 20.23 3.14
CA LYS A 79 -5.54 20.94 4.40
C LYS A 79 -6.10 22.35 4.19
N ALA A 80 -6.49 22.72 2.97
CA ALA A 80 -6.97 24.06 2.63
C ALA A 80 -8.51 24.12 2.73
N ALA A 81 -9.05 24.12 3.95
CA ALA A 81 -10.47 24.40 4.19
C ALA A 81 -10.64 25.08 5.56
N GLN A 82 -9.91 26.17 5.81
CA GLN A 82 -10.20 27.10 6.89
C GLN A 82 -9.95 28.53 6.38
N LYS A 83 -10.84 29.02 5.52
CA LYS A 83 -11.08 30.46 5.46
C LYS A 83 -12.38 30.70 6.22
N LEU A 84 -12.25 31.24 7.42
CA LEU A 84 -13.36 31.86 8.13
C LEU A 84 -13.76 33.11 7.31
N PRO A 85 -15.04 33.33 6.99
CA PRO A 85 -15.44 34.60 6.42
C PRO A 85 -15.18 35.71 7.44
N GLU A 86 -14.50 36.78 7.02
CA GLU A 86 -14.48 38.05 7.74
C GLU A 86 -15.89 38.62 7.71
N ASN A 87 -16.66 38.34 8.76
CA ASN A 87 -17.71 39.20 9.34
C ASN A 87 -18.49 38.36 10.38
N ALA A 88 -18.09 38.52 11.63
CA ALA A 88 -18.88 38.19 12.81
C ALA A 88 -19.46 39.49 13.37
#